data_AF-A0A1N7FGS5-F1
#
_entry.id   AF-A0A1N7FGS5-F1
#
_cell.length_a   1.000
_cell.length_b   1.000
_cell.length_c   1.000
_cell.angle_alpha   90.00
_cell.angle_beta   90.00
_cell.angle_gamma   90.00
#
_symmetry.space_group_name_H-M   'P 1'
#
loop_
_entity.id
_entity.type
_entity.pdbx_description
1 polymer ?
#
loop_
_entity_poly.entity_id
_entity_poly.type
_entity_poly.pdbx_seq_one_letter_code
_entity_poly.pdbx_strand_id
1 'polypeptide(L)'
;MSVIDVPGVELERVHDLLQRTKDLMDSAPIKSMGHVVDTLGQRELEKAAHEFEKKWGDGRHVVAKDLEGVRDAAKAVADAFRETDEQTVNALNDSDEATS
;
A
#
# COMPACT_ATOMS: atom_id res chain seq x y z
N MET A 1 21.67 21.28 -15.67
CA MET A 1 21.67 19.84 -15.34
C MET A 1 20.59 19.66 -14.28
N SER A 2 19.43 19.11 -14.63
CA SER A 2 18.39 18.84 -13.64
C SER A 2 18.84 17.62 -12.84
N VAL A 3 19.22 17.83 -11.58
CA VAL A 3 19.40 16.74 -10.63
C VAL A 3 18.05 16.07 -10.52
N ILE A 4 17.95 14.82 -10.96
CA ILE A 4 16.79 13.98 -10.68
C ILE A 4 16.92 13.66 -9.19
N ASP A 5 16.23 14.43 -8.36
CA ASP A 5 16.09 14.14 -6.93
C ASP A 5 15.10 12.99 -6.82
N VAL A 6 15.62 11.80 -6.51
CA VAL A 6 14.81 10.60 -6.34
C VAL A 6 14.50 10.47 -4.86
N PRO A 7 13.23 10.66 -4.45
CA PRO A 7 12.87 10.69 -3.05
C PRO A 7 12.64 9.27 -2.53
N GLY A 8 13.71 8.46 -2.49
CA GLY A 8 13.65 7.04 -2.11
C GLY A 8 13.06 6.83 -0.70
N VAL A 9 13.44 7.71 0.24
CA VAL A 9 12.90 7.71 1.62
C VAL A 9 11.39 8.01 1.61
N GLU A 10 10.94 8.93 0.77
CA GLU A 10 9.53 9.26 0.64
C GLU A 10 8.73 8.12 0.00
N LEU A 11 9.31 7.40 -0.97
CA LEU A 11 8.67 6.22 -1.59
C LEU A 11 8.52 5.08 -0.59
N GLU A 12 9.55 4.81 0.23
CA GLU A 12 9.47 3.86 1.33
C GLU A 12 8.43 4.27 2.37
N ARG A 13 8.39 5.57 2.72
CA ARG A 13 7.37 6.10 3.64
C ARG A 13 5.95 5.95 3.10
N VAL A 14 5.75 6.17 1.79
CA VAL A 14 4.45 5.95 1.14
C VAL A 14 4.08 4.47 1.19
N HIS A 15 5.01 3.57 0.88
CA HIS A 15 4.81 2.12 1.00
C HIS A 15 4.30 1.72 2.39
N ASP A 16 4.96 2.20 3.46
CA ASP A 16 4.61 1.86 4.84
C ASP A 16 3.27 2.44 5.28
N LEU A 17 2.95 3.67 4.84
CA LEU A 17 1.65 4.30 5.11
C LEU A 17 0.51 3.54 4.44
N LEU A 18 0.71 3.08 3.20
CA LEU A 18 -0.27 2.29 2.47
C LEU A 18 -0.48 0.92 3.13
N GLN A 19 0.61 0.28 3.57
CA GLN A 19 0.53 -0.97 4.33
C GLN A 19 -0.28 -0.80 5.62
N ARG A 20 0.02 0.24 6.40
CA ARG A 20 -0.69 0.52 7.66
C ARG A 20 -2.17 0.83 7.43
N THR A 21 -2.49 1.54 6.36
CA THR A 21 -3.89 1.84 5.99
C THR A 21 -4.66 0.57 5.66
N LYS A 22 -4.03 -0.35 4.91
CA LYS A 22 -4.60 -1.67 4.65
C LYS A 22 -4.83 -2.46 5.95
N ASP A 23 -3.83 -2.51 6.83
CA ASP A 23 -3.94 -3.25 8.10
C ASP A 23 -5.07 -2.72 8.99
N LEU A 24 -5.25 -1.39 9.02
CA LEU A 24 -6.37 -0.75 9.73
C LEU A 24 -7.72 -1.12 9.12
N MET A 25 -7.83 -1.12 7.79
CA MET A 25 -9.05 -1.56 7.10
C MET A 25 -9.39 -3.02 7.38
N ASP A 26 -8.39 -3.89 7.49
CA ASP A 26 -8.57 -5.32 7.76
C ASP A 26 -8.80 -5.64 9.25
N SER A 27 -8.72 -4.64 10.13
CA SER A 27 -8.96 -4.81 11.56
C SER A 27 -10.41 -5.24 11.86
N ALA A 28 -10.56 -6.08 12.89
CA ALA A 28 -11.86 -6.68 13.25
C ALA A 28 -13.02 -5.67 13.42
N PRO A 29 -12.83 -4.49 14.06
CA PRO A 29 -13.91 -3.51 14.21
C PRO A 29 -14.36 -2.86 12.91
N ILE A 30 -13.47 -2.80 11.91
CA ILE A 30 -13.74 -2.19 10.61
C ILE A 30 -14.29 -3.23 9.63
N LYS A 31 -13.89 -4.49 9.77
CA LYS A 31 -14.20 -5.54 8.80
C LYS A 31 -15.67 -5.95 8.78
N SER A 32 -16.34 -5.92 9.94
CA SER A 32 -17.70 -6.43 10.11
C SER A 32 -18.44 -5.68 11.21
N MET A 33 -19.74 -5.48 11.03
CA MET A 33 -20.64 -5.00 12.09
C MET A 33 -21.02 -6.11 13.07
N GLY A 34 -20.75 -7.37 12.71
CA GLY A 34 -20.89 -8.54 13.56
C GLY A 34 -22.30 -8.72 14.11
N HIS A 35 -22.37 -9.26 15.33
CA HIS A 35 -23.62 -9.55 16.04
C HIS A 35 -24.50 -8.32 16.30
N VAL A 36 -23.97 -7.10 16.12
CA VAL A 36 -24.77 -5.87 16.27
C VAL A 36 -25.94 -5.86 15.29
N VAL A 37 -25.74 -6.38 14.07
CA VAL A 37 -26.80 -6.46 13.05
C VAL A 37 -27.96 -7.33 13.53
N ASP A 38 -27.66 -8.50 14.08
CA ASP A 38 -28.67 -9.47 14.55
C ASP A 38 -29.42 -8.99 15.80
N THR A 39 -28.87 -8.00 16.52
CA THR A 39 -29.48 -7.43 17.73
C THR A 39 -30.44 -6.28 17.47
N LEU A 40 -30.59 -5.84 16.21
CA LEU A 40 -31.43 -4.68 15.84
C LEU A 40 -32.93 -4.96 16.05
N GLY A 41 -33.37 -6.22 16.00
CA GLY A 41 -34.73 -6.64 16.33
C GLY A 41 -35.82 -6.11 15.41
N GLN A 42 -35.42 -5.51 14.28
CA GLN A 42 -36.31 -4.97 13.26
C GLN A 42 -35.84 -5.47 11.89
N ARG A 43 -36.65 -6.29 11.25
CA ARG A 43 -36.32 -6.98 10.00
C ARG A 43 -35.85 -6.06 8.87
N GLU A 44 -36.46 -4.89 8.70
CA GLU A 44 -36.05 -3.94 7.66
C GLU A 44 -34.69 -3.31 7.96
N LEU A 45 -34.40 -3.08 9.25
CA LEU A 45 -33.13 -2.53 9.69
C LEU A 45 -32.00 -3.56 9.60
N GLU A 46 -32.29 -4.81 9.95
CA GLU A 46 -31.39 -5.97 9.75
C GLU A 46 -31.04 -6.13 8.26
N LYS A 47 -32.05 -6.09 7.38
CA LYS A 47 -31.83 -6.18 5.93
C LYS A 47 -30.95 -5.03 5.42
N ALA A 48 -31.24 -3.80 5.83
CA ALA A 48 -30.44 -2.63 5.45
C ALA A 48 -28.99 -2.74 5.96
N ALA A 49 -28.80 -3.23 7.18
CA ALA A 49 -27.49 -3.43 7.78
C ALA A 49 -26.68 -4.53 7.07
N HIS A 50 -27.31 -5.66 6.68
CA HIS A 50 -26.64 -6.67 5.86
C HIS A 50 -26.28 -6.18 4.47
N GLU A 51 -27.14 -5.39 3.83
CA GLU A 51 -26.83 -4.76 2.53
C GLU A 51 -25.66 -3.78 2.65
N PHE A 52 -25.61 -3.01 3.73
CA PHE A 52 -24.47 -2.15 4.04
C PHE A 52 -23.20 -2.97 4.25
N GLU A 53 -23.24 -4.01 5.10
CA GLU A 53 -22.08 -4.83 5.41
C GLU A 53 -21.50 -5.50 4.16
N LYS A 54 -22.37 -5.98 3.26
CA LYS A 54 -21.94 -6.52 1.97
C LYS A 54 -21.24 -5.48 1.11
N LYS A 55 -21.88 -4.33 0.87
CA LYS A 55 -21.30 -3.24 0.04
C LYS A 55 -20.01 -2.69 0.64
N TRP A 56 -19.96 -2.57 1.97
CA TRP A 56 -18.77 -2.19 2.69
C TRP A 56 -17.64 -3.21 2.49
N GLY A 57 -17.94 -4.50 2.62
CA GLY A 57 -16.99 -5.58 2.37
C GLY A 57 -16.43 -5.56 0.95
N ASP A 58 -17.31 -5.43 -0.04
CA ASP A 58 -16.93 -5.36 -1.46
C ASP A 58 -16.04 -4.13 -1.74
N GLY A 59 -16.45 -2.94 -1.28
CA GLY A 59 -15.68 -1.71 -1.46
C GLY A 59 -14.32 -1.75 -0.77
N ARG A 60 -14.28 -2.28 0.45
CA ARG A 60 -13.04 -2.45 1.22
C ARG A 60 -12.07 -3.41 0.55
N HIS A 61 -12.57 -4.48 -0.08
CA HIS A 61 -11.73 -5.40 -0.87
C HIS A 61 -11.10 -4.72 -2.08
N VAL A 62 -11.87 -3.89 -2.80
CA VAL A 62 -11.35 -3.13 -3.95
C VAL A 62 -10.27 -2.13 -3.50
N VAL A 63 -10.54 -1.34 -2.45
CA VAL A 63 -9.58 -0.38 -1.92
C VAL A 63 -8.31 -1.09 -1.44
N ALA A 64 -8.42 -2.23 -0.77
CA ALA A 64 -7.25 -3.01 -0.33
C ALA A 64 -6.37 -3.44 -1.52
N LYS A 65 -7.00 -3.90 -2.61
CA LYS A 65 -6.29 -4.28 -3.84
C LYS A 65 -5.58 -3.09 -4.50
N ASP A 66 -6.26 -1.94 -4.57
CA ASP A 66 -5.67 -0.73 -5.16
C ASP A 66 -4.50 -0.21 -4.31
N LEU A 67 -4.62 -0.25 -2.98
CA LEU A 67 -3.54 0.09 -2.05
C LEU A 67 -2.33 -0.83 -2.24
N GLU A 68 -2.53 -2.13 -2.40
CA GLU A 68 -1.45 -3.09 -2.70
C GLU A 68 -0.77 -2.75 -4.03
N GLY A 69 -1.54 -2.44 -5.07
CA GLY A 69 -0.99 -2.06 -6.37
C GLY A 69 -0.11 -0.80 -6.31
N VAL A 70 -0.56 0.24 -5.60
CA VAL A 70 0.23 1.48 -5.43
C VAL A 70 1.46 1.23 -4.56
N ARG A 71 1.33 0.44 -3.50
CA ARG A 71 2.44 0.06 -2.62
C ARG A 71 3.54 -0.67 -3.39
N ASP A 72 3.15 -1.67 -4.17
CA ASP A 72 4.09 -2.50 -4.94
C ASP A 72 4.76 -1.68 -6.05
N ALA A 73 4.02 -0.78 -6.69
CA ALA A 73 4.60 0.17 -7.65
C ALA A 73 5.60 1.13 -7.00
N ALA A 74 5.28 1.70 -5.83
CA ALA A 74 6.19 2.58 -5.09
C ALA A 74 7.51 1.86 -4.73
N LYS A 75 7.41 0.60 -4.28
CA LYS A 75 8.57 -0.25 -3.99
C LYS A 75 9.39 -0.56 -5.24
N ALA A 76 8.74 -0.94 -6.33
CA ALA A 76 9.43 -1.24 -7.59
C ALA A 76 10.21 -0.02 -8.12
N VAL A 77 9.64 1.18 -8.01
CA VAL A 77 10.33 2.43 -8.38
C VAL A 77 11.54 2.65 -7.49
N ALA A 78 11.40 2.54 -6.17
CA ALA A 78 12.52 2.71 -5.24
C ALA A 78 13.65 1.69 -5.48
N ASP A 79 13.30 0.42 -5.71
CA ASP A 79 14.26 -0.65 -5.99
C ASP A 79 15.01 -0.41 -7.31
N ALA A 80 14.33 0.03 -8.38
CA ALA A 80 14.96 0.32 -9.67
C ALA A 80 15.97 1.48 -9.60
N PHE A 81 15.66 2.52 -8.83
CA PHE A 81 16.60 3.63 -8.63
C PHE A 81 17.81 3.20 -7.81
N ARG A 82 17.61 2.44 -6.74
CA ARG A 82 18.72 1.89 -5.94
C ARG A 82 19.64 1.00 -6.79
N GLU A 83 19.08 0.14 -7.64
CA GLU A 83 19.86 -0.70 -8.55
C GLU A 83 20.68 0.16 -9.53
N THR A 84 20.10 1.24 -10.06
CA THR A 84 20.79 2.17 -10.97
C THR A 84 21.94 2.89 -10.26
N ASP A 85 21.75 3.31 -9.01
CA ASP A 85 22.79 3.94 -8.20
C ASP A 85 23.93 2.96 -7.91
N GLU A 86 23.61 1.72 -7.52
CA GLU A 86 24.61 0.66 -7.28
C GLU A 86 25.43 0.35 -8.54
N GLN A 87 24.78 0.23 -9.70
CA GLN A 87 25.46 0.04 -10.99
C GLN A 87 26.38 1.22 -11.33
N THR A 88 25.93 2.44 -11.05
CA THR A 88 26.73 3.66 -11.30
C THR A 88 27.96 3.72 -10.40
N VAL A 89 27.81 3.41 -9.11
CA VAL A 89 28.93 3.36 -8.15
C VAL A 89 29.94 2.28 -8.56
N ASN A 90 29.48 1.10 -8.93
CA ASN A 90 30.36 0.02 -9.38
C ASN A 90 31.14 0.41 -10.64
N ALA A 91 30.48 1.03 -11.62
CA ALA A 91 31.13 1.50 -12.84
C ALA A 91 32.20 2.57 -12.56
N LEU A 92 31.98 3.45 -11.57
CA LEU A 92 32.96 4.45 -11.14
C LEU A 92 34.17 3.80 -10.43
N ASN A 93 33.94 2.83 -9.55
CA ASN A 93 35.03 2.12 -8.87
C ASN A 93 35.89 1.29 -9.83
N ASP A 94 35.26 0.60 -10.80
CA ASP A 94 35.97 -0.20 -11.81
C ASP A 94 36.82 0.67 -12.75
N SER A 95 36.41 1.93 -12.99
CA SER A 95 37.17 2.86 -13.84
C SER A 95 38.36 3.50 -13.12
N ASP A 96 38.29 3.69 -11.81
CA ASP A 96 39.43 4.14 -10.98
C ASP A 96 40.50 3.03 -10.82
N GLU A 97 40.12 1.75 -10.69
CA GLU A 97 41.07 0.63 -10.66
C GLU A 97 41.76 0.39 -12.01
N ALA A 98 41.09 0.64 -13.14
CA ALA A 98 41.67 0.46 -14.47
C ALA A 98 42.69 1.56 -14.86
N THR A 99 42.79 2.64 -14.09
CA THR A 99 43.67 3.79 -14.36
C THR A 99 44.83 3.95 -13.36
N SER A 100 44.93 3.06 -12.36
CA SER A 100 46.07 2.94 -11.43
C SER A 100 47.02 1.79 -11.82
#